data_AF-A0A3C1BYZ1-F1
#
_entry.id   AF-A0A3C1BYZ1-F1
#
_cell.length_a   1.000
_cell.length_b   1.000
_cell.length_c   1.000
_cell.angle_alpha   90.00
_cell.angle_beta   90.00
_cell.angle_gamma   90.00
#
_symmetry.space_group_name_H-M   'P 1'
#
loop_
_entity.id
_entity.type
_entity.pdbx_description
1 polymer ?
#
loop_
_entity_poly.entity_id
_entity_poly.type
_entity_poly.pdbx_seq_one_letter_code
_entity_poly.pdbx_strand_id
1 'polypeptide(L)'
;KEEKPPELLTRNLQLEDRELEAIMRREFGEIRRPQYGIQTRNRPATEEITITPPREKCLIVDGYNVIFAWEELAEQAKTDLDAARRQLCDILSSYAGFTKCRTILVFDGYKQRGNPGEKSRFHNIQVVYTREGETADAYIEALADEIGGNYAVRVASSDGLVQLSSFRSGVLRMSARELKGEVAQARKDMQTHFRK
;
A
#
# COMPACT_ATOMS: atom_id res chain seq x y z
N LYS A 1 -14.16 -40.44 14.61
CA LYS A 1 -14.58 -39.03 14.83
C LYS A 1 -15.20 -38.58 13.53
N GLU A 2 -16.52 -38.52 13.51
CA GLU A 2 -17.32 -38.26 12.33
C GLU A 2 -17.63 -36.76 12.33
N GLU A 3 -17.03 -36.00 11.40
CA GLU A 3 -17.24 -34.57 11.29
C GLU A 3 -18.60 -34.29 10.65
N LYS A 4 -19.51 -33.69 11.43
CA LYS A 4 -20.80 -33.22 10.94
C LYS A 4 -20.58 -32.00 10.02
N PRO A 5 -21.18 -31.98 8.82
CA PRO A 5 -21.12 -30.81 7.95
C PRO A 5 -21.90 -29.62 8.55
N PRO A 6 -21.51 -28.36 8.24
CA PRO A 6 -22.08 -27.18 8.87
C PRO A 6 -23.51 -26.90 8.40
N GLU A 7 -24.42 -26.68 9.34
CA GLU A 7 -25.81 -26.28 9.08
C GLU A 7 -25.89 -24.79 8.70
N LEU A 8 -26.52 -24.48 7.57
CA LEU A 8 -26.77 -23.12 7.10
C LEU A 8 -28.12 -22.60 7.66
N LEU A 9 -28.08 -21.58 8.52
CA LEU A 9 -29.26 -20.86 9.00
C LEU A 9 -29.90 -20.06 7.85
N THR A 10 -31.03 -20.54 7.33
CA THR A 10 -31.90 -19.78 6.43
C THR A 10 -33.02 -19.11 7.22
N ARG A 11 -33.00 -17.77 7.29
CA ARG A 11 -34.08 -16.98 7.90
C ARG A 11 -35.33 -17.05 7.01
N ASN A 12 -36.42 -17.48 7.62
CA ASN A 12 -37.81 -17.50 7.15
C ASN A 12 -38.16 -16.47 6.06
N LEU A 13 -38.36 -16.97 4.84
CA LEU A 13 -39.21 -16.37 3.80
C LEU A 13 -40.29 -17.41 3.48
N GLN A 14 -41.32 -17.52 4.32
CA GLN A 14 -42.50 -18.33 4.00
C GLN A 14 -43.39 -17.56 3.03
N LEU A 15 -42.96 -17.53 1.77
CA LEU A 15 -43.85 -17.32 0.62
C LEU A 15 -43.70 -18.58 -0.22
N GLU A 16 -44.80 -19.29 -0.43
CA GLU A 16 -44.82 -20.65 -0.95
C GLU A 16 -44.09 -20.74 -2.30
N ASP A 17 -42.89 -21.34 -2.30
CA ASP A 17 -41.93 -21.42 -3.42
C ASP A 17 -42.57 -21.79 -4.77
N ARG A 18 -43.67 -22.56 -4.75
CA ARG A 18 -44.36 -23.01 -5.96
C ARG A 18 -45.05 -21.91 -6.75
N GLU A 19 -45.68 -20.94 -6.09
CA GLU A 19 -46.39 -19.88 -6.82
C GLU A 19 -45.40 -18.91 -7.47
N LEU A 20 -44.29 -18.63 -6.78
CA LEU A 20 -43.22 -17.77 -7.29
C LEU A 20 -42.50 -18.44 -8.47
N GLU A 21 -42.22 -19.74 -8.39
CA GLU A 21 -41.65 -20.51 -9.51
C GLU A 21 -42.59 -20.57 -10.73
N ALA A 22 -43.90 -20.69 -10.51
CA ALA A 22 -44.88 -20.69 -11.60
C ALA A 22 -44.96 -19.33 -12.32
N ILE A 23 -44.91 -18.22 -11.58
CA ILE A 23 -44.88 -16.87 -12.14
C ILE A 23 -43.55 -16.63 -12.90
N MET A 24 -42.41 -17.00 -12.31
CA MET A 24 -41.11 -16.80 -12.96
C MET A 24 -40.96 -17.61 -14.25
N ARG A 25 -41.43 -18.86 -14.28
CA ARG A 25 -41.34 -19.72 -15.47
C ARG A 25 -42.26 -19.24 -16.61
N ARG A 26 -43.40 -18.62 -16.27
CA ARG A 26 -44.36 -18.05 -17.22
C ARG A 26 -43.86 -16.76 -17.86
N GLU A 27 -43.27 -15.86 -17.07
CA GLU A 27 -42.82 -14.53 -17.56
C GLU A 27 -41.42 -14.56 -18.18
N PHE A 28 -40.48 -15.36 -17.63
CA PHE A 28 -39.06 -15.29 -17.99
C PHE A 28 -38.49 -16.57 -18.63
N GLY A 29 -39.31 -17.61 -18.80
CA GLY A 29 -38.85 -18.91 -19.32
C GLY A 29 -38.01 -19.71 -18.31
N GLU A 30 -37.31 -20.76 -18.76
CA GLU A 30 -36.46 -21.57 -17.87
C GLU A 30 -35.30 -20.75 -17.31
N ILE A 31 -35.25 -20.62 -15.99
CA ILE A 31 -34.21 -19.89 -15.25
C ILE A 31 -32.88 -20.60 -15.45
N ARG A 32 -32.10 -20.18 -16.45
CA ARG A 32 -30.70 -20.58 -16.61
C ARG A 32 -29.88 -19.88 -15.54
N ARG A 33 -29.65 -20.57 -14.42
CA ARG A 33 -28.68 -20.14 -13.41
C ARG A 33 -27.29 -20.40 -14.00
N PRO A 34 -26.48 -19.37 -14.33
CA PRO A 34 -25.10 -19.63 -14.67
C PRO A 34 -24.44 -20.23 -13.43
N GLN A 35 -24.14 -21.52 -13.47
CA GLN A 35 -23.27 -22.13 -12.48
C GLN A 35 -21.91 -21.46 -12.66
N TYR A 36 -21.57 -20.54 -11.74
CA TYR A 36 -20.19 -20.14 -11.52
C TYR A 36 -19.46 -21.38 -11.01
N GLY A 37 -19.05 -22.26 -11.93
CA GLY A 37 -18.09 -23.29 -11.63
C GLY A 37 -16.81 -22.57 -11.22
N ILE A 38 -16.50 -22.60 -9.92
CA ILE A 38 -15.12 -22.40 -9.49
C ILE A 38 -14.35 -23.48 -10.27
N GLN A 39 -13.60 -23.07 -11.29
CA GLN A 39 -12.62 -23.96 -11.89
C GLN A 39 -11.56 -24.18 -10.83
N THR A 40 -11.82 -25.10 -9.90
CA THR A 40 -10.78 -25.73 -9.11
C THR A 40 -9.90 -26.43 -10.12
N ARG A 41 -8.84 -25.75 -10.56
CA ARG A 41 -7.65 -26.45 -11.04
C ARG A 41 -7.30 -27.38 -9.89
N ASN A 42 -7.60 -28.67 -10.05
CA ASN A 42 -7.17 -29.73 -9.15
C ASN A 42 -5.64 -29.78 -9.22
N ARG A 43 -4.98 -28.85 -8.52
CA ARG A 43 -3.56 -28.95 -8.25
C ARG A 43 -3.39 -30.12 -7.29
N PRO A 44 -2.62 -31.15 -7.66
CA PRO A 44 -2.36 -32.27 -6.76
C PRO A 44 -1.72 -31.73 -5.48
N ALA A 45 -2.14 -32.22 -4.31
CA ALA A 45 -1.58 -31.79 -3.02
C ALA A 45 -0.06 -32.05 -2.87
N THR A 46 0.52 -32.80 -3.82
CA THR A 46 1.93 -33.13 -3.96
C THR A 46 2.75 -32.08 -4.72
N GLU A 47 2.13 -31.05 -5.29
CA GLU A 47 2.88 -29.93 -5.89
C GLU A 47 3.63 -29.19 -4.79
N GLU A 48 4.96 -29.14 -4.89
CA GLU A 48 5.78 -28.33 -3.98
C GLU A 48 5.38 -26.86 -4.14
N ILE A 49 4.73 -26.29 -3.12
CA ILE A 49 4.48 -24.85 -3.06
C ILE A 49 5.85 -24.19 -2.87
N THR A 50 6.44 -23.66 -3.93
CA THR A 50 7.65 -22.85 -3.84
C THR A 50 7.29 -21.56 -3.11
N ILE A 51 7.54 -21.51 -1.80
CA ILE A 51 7.43 -20.27 -1.02
C ILE A 51 8.58 -19.39 -1.50
N THR A 52 8.27 -18.41 -2.36
CA THR A 52 9.24 -17.41 -2.80
C THR A 52 9.90 -16.79 -1.57
N PRO A 53 11.25 -16.66 -1.53
CA PRO A 53 11.92 -16.07 -0.39
C PRO A 53 11.35 -14.68 -0.08
N PRO A 54 11.31 -14.27 1.20
CA PRO A 54 10.74 -12.99 1.60
C PRO A 54 11.51 -11.86 0.92
N ARG A 55 10.83 -11.17 0.02
CA ARG A 55 11.36 -9.98 -0.64
C ARG A 55 11.70 -8.93 0.41
N GLU A 56 12.85 -8.28 0.25
CA GLU A 56 13.23 -7.14 1.09
C GLU A 56 12.16 -6.04 0.98
N LYS A 57 11.85 -5.39 2.11
CA LYS A 57 10.81 -4.36 2.17
C LYS A 57 11.40 -3.01 1.81
N CYS A 58 10.81 -2.35 0.83
CA CYS A 58 11.18 -0.99 0.44
C CYS A 58 9.97 -0.06 0.61
N LEU A 59 10.18 1.10 1.24
CA LEU A 59 9.19 2.14 1.39
C LEU A 59 9.63 3.36 0.60
N ILE A 60 8.86 3.74 -0.42
CA ILE A 60 9.05 4.97 -1.18
C ILE A 60 8.02 5.98 -0.68
N VAL A 61 8.45 7.18 -0.33
CA VAL A 61 7.60 8.21 0.28
C VAL A 61 7.66 9.48 -0.54
N ASP A 62 6.50 10.03 -0.91
CA ASP A 62 6.41 11.40 -1.41
C ASP A 62 6.45 12.39 -0.25
N GLY A 63 7.55 13.13 -0.14
CA GLY A 63 7.86 13.98 0.99
C GLY A 63 6.92 15.17 1.13
N TYR A 64 6.58 15.87 0.05
CA TYR A 64 5.67 17.03 0.18
C TYR A 64 4.26 16.57 0.51
N ASN A 65 3.82 15.50 -0.14
CA ASN A 65 2.52 14.93 0.11
C ASN A 65 2.36 14.53 1.59
N VAL A 66 3.39 13.90 2.17
CA VAL A 66 3.39 13.56 3.60
C VAL A 66 3.45 14.80 4.50
N ILE A 67 4.31 15.79 4.18
CA ILE A 67 4.40 17.04 4.95
C ILE A 67 3.04 17.73 5.03
N PHE A 68 2.32 17.86 3.92
CA PHE A 68 1.02 18.53 3.89
C PHE A 68 -0.11 17.67 4.48
N ALA A 69 0.01 16.34 4.46
CA ALA A 69 -0.98 15.45 5.05
C ALA A 69 -0.89 15.35 6.58
N TRP A 70 0.28 15.62 7.16
CA TRP A 70 0.49 15.53 8.61
C TRP A 70 0.37 16.91 9.24
N GLU A 71 -0.72 17.16 9.95
CA GLU A 71 -1.04 18.47 10.56
C GLU A 71 0.15 19.16 11.25
N GLU A 72 0.93 18.45 12.07
CA GLU A 72 2.12 18.97 12.75
C GLU A 72 3.20 19.47 11.77
N LEU A 73 3.46 18.70 10.70
CA LEU A 73 4.44 19.08 9.67
C LEU A 73 3.87 20.16 8.74
N ALA A 74 2.57 20.15 8.49
CA ALA A 74 1.89 21.11 7.63
C ALA A 74 1.88 22.50 8.27
N GLU A 75 1.60 22.60 9.58
CA GLU A 75 1.70 23.85 10.34
C GLU A 75 3.14 24.38 10.34
N GLN A 76 4.12 23.49 10.55
CA GLN A 76 5.54 23.90 10.50
C GLN A 76 5.96 24.31 9.08
N ALA A 77 5.46 23.67 8.04
CA ALA A 77 5.77 24.00 6.65
C ALA A 77 5.25 25.38 6.23
N LYS A 78 4.25 25.94 6.91
CA LYS A 78 3.77 27.31 6.68
C LYS A 78 4.78 28.35 7.12
N THR A 79 5.58 28.07 8.15
CA THR A 79 6.60 28.98 8.67
C THR A 79 7.99 28.67 8.12
N ASP A 80 8.39 27.39 8.14
CA ASP A 80 9.68 26.91 7.66
C ASP A 80 9.54 25.51 7.02
N LEU A 81 9.49 25.51 5.69
CA LEU A 81 9.42 24.29 4.89
C LEU A 81 10.67 23.41 5.05
N ASP A 82 11.85 24.01 5.20
CA ASP A 82 13.10 23.29 5.37
C ASP A 82 13.20 22.62 6.74
N ALA A 83 12.64 23.24 7.78
CA ALA A 83 12.45 22.59 9.07
C ALA A 83 11.51 21.38 8.97
N ALA A 84 10.38 21.51 8.27
CA ALA A 84 9.45 20.40 8.05
C ALA A 84 10.09 19.22 7.29
N ARG A 85 10.91 19.50 6.27
CA ARG A 85 11.70 18.45 5.57
C ARG A 85 12.64 17.72 6.51
N ARG A 86 13.43 18.46 7.32
CA ARG A 86 14.37 17.87 8.28
C ARG A 86 13.65 16.99 9.31
N GLN A 87 12.54 17.49 9.86
CA GLN A 87 11.75 16.72 10.82
C GLN A 87 11.16 15.45 10.20
N LEU A 88 10.68 15.51 8.96
CA LEU A 88 10.22 14.30 8.26
C LEU A 88 11.36 13.29 8.07
N CYS A 89 12.55 13.75 7.68
CA CYS A 89 13.73 12.89 7.56
C CYS A 89 14.07 12.19 8.89
N ASP A 90 14.03 12.90 10.02
CA ASP A 90 14.31 12.32 11.35
C ASP A 90 13.30 11.26 11.76
N ILE A 91 12.01 11.53 11.51
CA ILE A 91 10.93 10.58 11.80
C ILE A 91 11.07 9.31 10.96
N LEU A 92 11.33 9.45 9.66
CA LEU A 92 11.48 8.32 8.75
C LEU A 92 12.78 7.54 9.00
N SER A 93 13.86 8.23 9.40
CA SER A 93 15.12 7.61 9.82
C SER A 93 14.90 6.66 11.01
N SER A 94 14.18 7.14 12.02
CA SER A 94 13.81 6.34 13.20
C SER A 94 12.94 5.14 12.83
N TYR A 95 11.94 5.34 11.97
CA TYR A 95 11.05 4.28 11.50
C TYR A 95 11.79 3.22 10.66
N ALA A 96 12.65 3.64 9.74
CA ALA A 96 13.45 2.75 8.90
C ALA A 96 14.41 1.89 9.73
N GLY A 97 14.97 2.46 10.80
CA GLY A 97 15.88 1.76 11.71
C GLY A 97 15.16 0.66 12.50
N PHE A 98 13.93 0.94 12.93
CA PHE A 98 13.10 -0.02 13.68
C PHE A 98 12.55 -1.14 12.80
N THR A 99 11.99 -0.79 11.64
CA THR A 99 11.31 -1.74 10.76
C THR A 99 12.25 -2.50 9.82
N LYS A 100 13.55 -2.12 9.78
CA LYS A 100 14.56 -2.63 8.84
C LYS A 100 14.09 -2.58 7.39
N CYS A 101 13.30 -1.57 7.04
CA CYS A 101 12.81 -1.34 5.69
C CYS A 101 13.69 -0.31 5.00
N ARG A 102 14.01 -0.52 3.72
CA ARG A 102 14.74 0.46 2.92
C ARG A 102 13.81 1.63 2.59
N THR A 103 14.02 2.78 3.21
CA THR A 103 13.19 3.97 2.99
C THR A 103 13.85 4.94 2.01
N ILE A 104 13.10 5.32 0.99
CA ILE A 104 13.47 6.30 -0.04
C ILE A 104 12.46 7.44 0.04
N LEU A 105 12.93 8.63 0.40
CA LEU A 105 12.13 9.84 0.49
C LEU A 105 12.38 10.69 -0.77
N VAL A 106 11.31 10.99 -1.51
CA VAL A 106 11.37 11.75 -2.75
C VAL A 106 10.74 13.12 -2.54
N PHE A 107 11.45 14.18 -2.90
CA PHE A 107 10.94 15.54 -2.91
C PHE A 107 10.88 16.06 -4.36
N ASP A 108 9.73 16.61 -4.73
CA ASP A 108 9.58 17.32 -6.01
C ASP A 108 10.53 18.54 -6.11
N GLY A 109 11.33 18.57 -7.17
CA GLY A 109 12.30 19.61 -7.48
C GLY A 109 11.70 20.98 -7.82
N TYR A 110 10.36 21.13 -7.87
CA TYR A 110 9.65 22.34 -8.27
C TYR A 110 10.14 23.66 -7.63
N LYS A 111 10.78 23.63 -6.46
CA LYS A 111 11.21 24.83 -5.73
C LYS A 111 12.69 25.22 -5.89
N GLN A 112 13.51 24.46 -6.62
CA GLN A 112 14.95 24.73 -6.72
C GLN A 112 15.38 24.80 -8.20
N ARG A 113 15.39 26.02 -8.76
CA ARG A 113 15.83 26.28 -10.15
C ARG A 113 17.26 25.76 -10.36
N GLY A 114 17.47 24.95 -11.40
CA GLY A 114 18.79 24.42 -11.76
C GLY A 114 19.27 23.22 -10.96
N ASN A 115 18.40 22.51 -10.22
CA ASN A 115 18.79 21.28 -9.52
C ASN A 115 18.97 20.12 -10.53
N PRO A 116 20.17 19.52 -10.67
CA PRO A 116 20.42 18.37 -11.54
C PRO A 116 19.74 17.06 -11.08
N GLY A 117 19.03 17.11 -9.95
CA GLY A 117 18.53 15.96 -9.21
C GLY A 117 19.60 15.49 -8.23
N GLU A 118 19.40 15.76 -6.95
CA GLU A 118 20.35 15.41 -5.90
C GLU A 118 19.89 14.15 -5.17
N LYS A 119 20.81 13.18 -5.04
CA LYS A 119 20.61 12.00 -4.17
C LYS A 119 21.51 12.16 -2.97
N SER A 120 20.91 12.44 -1.82
CA SER A 120 21.60 12.55 -0.54
C SER A 120 21.24 11.35 0.34
N ARG A 121 22.17 10.92 1.18
CA ARG A 121 21.91 9.90 2.18
C ARG A 121 21.78 10.59 3.54
N PHE A 122 20.61 10.49 4.13
CA PHE A 122 20.36 11.01 5.47
C PHE A 122 20.28 9.83 6.43
N HIS A 123 21.31 9.63 7.26
CA HIS A 123 21.42 8.47 8.15
C HIS A 123 21.22 7.12 7.39
N ASN A 124 20.15 6.40 7.70
CA ASN A 124 19.75 5.12 7.12
C ASN A 124 18.69 5.24 6.01
N ILE A 125 18.29 6.45 5.64
CA ILE A 125 17.33 6.70 4.56
C ILE A 125 17.99 7.39 3.37
N GLN A 126 17.42 7.17 2.19
CA GLN A 126 17.85 7.82 0.95
C GLN A 126 16.90 8.98 0.65
N VAL A 127 17.43 10.19 0.51
CA VAL A 127 16.67 11.38 0.14
C VAL A 127 16.98 11.72 -1.31
N VAL A 128 15.96 11.85 -2.14
CA VAL A 128 16.08 12.15 -3.55
C VAL A 128 15.28 13.40 -3.88
N TYR A 129 15.92 14.34 -4.56
CA TYR A 129 15.25 15.48 -5.18
C TYR A 129 15.10 15.21 -6.68
N THR A 130 13.88 15.34 -7.20
CA THR A 130 13.65 15.17 -8.65
C THR A 130 14.28 16.31 -9.44
N ARG A 131 14.48 16.08 -10.74
CA ARG A 131 15.03 17.10 -11.65
C ARG A 131 14.02 18.21 -11.88
N GLU A 132 14.50 19.38 -12.30
CA GLU A 132 13.61 20.46 -12.76
C GLU A 132 12.70 19.97 -13.90
N GLY A 133 11.37 20.09 -13.71
CA GLY A 133 10.37 19.63 -14.66
C GLY A 133 9.96 18.15 -14.55
N GLU A 134 10.57 17.38 -13.64
CA GLU A 134 10.17 16.00 -13.35
C GLU A 134 9.36 15.95 -12.04
N THR A 135 8.14 15.42 -12.11
CA THR A 135 7.27 15.28 -10.94
C THR A 135 7.71 14.11 -10.06
N ALA A 136 7.45 14.22 -8.76
CA ALA A 136 7.71 13.13 -7.81
C ALA A 136 6.99 11.83 -8.22
N ASP A 137 5.75 11.93 -8.74
CA ASP A 137 4.98 10.77 -9.19
C ASP A 137 5.70 9.97 -10.28
N ALA A 138 6.17 10.64 -11.34
CA ALA A 138 6.85 9.99 -12.46
C ALA A 138 8.16 9.31 -12.02
N TYR A 139 8.90 9.98 -11.12
CA TYR A 139 10.12 9.42 -10.55
C TYR A 139 9.84 8.17 -9.70
N ILE A 140 8.80 8.22 -8.87
CA ILE A 140 8.37 7.10 -8.02
C ILE A 140 7.91 5.93 -8.87
N GLU A 141 7.16 6.18 -9.95
CA GLU A 141 6.70 5.14 -10.87
C GLU A 141 7.88 4.40 -11.53
N ALA A 142 8.84 5.15 -12.08
CA ALA A 142 10.05 4.57 -12.68
C ALA A 142 10.87 3.77 -11.64
N LEU A 143 11.03 4.31 -10.43
CA LEU A 143 11.77 3.66 -9.35
C LEU A 143 11.07 2.39 -8.86
N ALA A 144 9.74 2.42 -8.75
CA ALA A 144 8.96 1.27 -8.32
C ALA A 144 8.90 0.16 -9.38
N ASP A 145 8.92 0.48 -10.69
CA ASP A 145 9.07 -0.54 -11.74
C ASP A 145 10.47 -1.18 -11.73
N GLU A 146 11.53 -0.38 -11.54
CA GLU A 146 12.92 -0.87 -11.45
C GLU A 146 13.09 -1.85 -10.26
N ILE A 147 12.51 -1.52 -9.10
CA ILE A 147 12.72 -2.24 -7.84
C ILE A 147 11.67 -3.34 -7.61
N GLY A 148 10.46 -3.19 -8.16
CA GLY A 148 9.28 -4.03 -7.88
C GLY A 148 9.43 -5.52 -8.25
N GLY A 149 10.39 -5.86 -9.10
CA GLY A 149 10.72 -7.26 -9.42
C GLY A 149 11.37 -8.03 -8.27
N ASN A 150 12.08 -7.35 -7.37
CA ASN A 150 12.91 -7.97 -6.34
C ASN A 150 12.47 -7.65 -4.90
N TYR A 151 11.72 -6.56 -4.70
CA TYR A 151 11.34 -6.06 -3.38
C TYR A 151 9.81 -6.02 -3.21
N ALA A 152 9.37 -6.06 -1.94
CA ALA A 152 8.02 -5.67 -1.58
C ALA A 152 8.00 -4.14 -1.42
N VAL A 153 7.62 -3.44 -2.48
CA VAL A 153 7.67 -1.97 -2.54
C VAL A 153 6.35 -1.42 -2.02
N ARG A 154 6.40 -0.48 -1.07
CA ARG A 154 5.26 0.29 -0.60
C ARG A 154 5.46 1.74 -1.00
N VAL A 155 4.48 2.34 -1.65
CA VAL A 155 4.52 3.75 -2.08
C VAL A 155 3.55 4.54 -1.21
N ALA A 156 4.08 5.47 -0.41
CA ALA A 156 3.30 6.38 0.42
C ALA A 156 3.03 7.69 -0.33
N SER A 157 1.81 7.84 -0.88
CA SER A 157 1.32 9.07 -1.49
C SER A 157 -0.20 9.20 -1.35
N SER A 158 -0.69 10.42 -1.09
CA SER A 158 -2.12 10.70 -0.90
C SER A 158 -2.87 11.06 -2.18
N ASP A 159 -2.19 11.51 -3.24
CA ASP A 159 -2.86 11.83 -4.51
C ASP A 159 -3.02 10.58 -5.39
N GLY A 160 -4.17 10.49 -6.06
CA GLY A 160 -4.51 9.39 -6.96
C GLY A 160 -3.74 9.39 -8.28
N LEU A 161 -2.68 10.20 -8.39
CA LEU A 161 -1.87 10.33 -9.60
C LEU A 161 -0.91 9.16 -9.81
N VAL A 162 -0.47 8.51 -8.73
CA VAL A 162 0.30 7.26 -8.85
C VAL A 162 -0.60 6.17 -9.43
N GLN A 163 -0.44 5.87 -10.72
CA GLN A 163 -1.25 4.88 -11.40
C GLN A 163 -0.78 3.47 -11.03
N LEU A 164 -1.39 2.92 -9.98
CA LEU A 164 -1.13 1.55 -9.51
C LEU A 164 -1.31 0.47 -10.60
N SER A 165 -2.06 0.77 -11.65
CA SER A 165 -2.28 -0.13 -12.80
C SER A 165 -1.01 -0.50 -13.53
N SER A 166 0.05 0.32 -13.43
CA SER A 166 1.32 0.11 -14.13
C SER A 166 2.30 -0.77 -13.36
N PHE A 167 2.06 -1.03 -12.07
CA PHE A 167 3.02 -1.78 -11.28
C PHE A 167 2.90 -3.29 -11.48
N ARG A 168 4.06 -3.94 -11.67
CA ARG A 168 4.18 -5.40 -11.62
C ARG A 168 3.84 -5.93 -10.23
N SER A 169 3.55 -7.23 -10.15
CA SER A 169 3.23 -7.92 -8.89
C SER A 169 4.28 -7.67 -7.80
N GLY A 170 3.93 -6.85 -6.79
CA GLY A 170 4.82 -6.56 -5.65
C GLY A 170 4.83 -5.12 -5.13
N VAL A 171 4.19 -4.19 -5.84
CA VAL A 171 4.06 -2.79 -5.38
C VAL A 171 2.68 -2.58 -4.75
N LEU A 172 2.67 -2.01 -3.54
CA LEU A 172 1.46 -1.64 -2.81
C LEU A 172 1.43 -0.13 -2.58
N ARG A 173 0.26 0.49 -2.71
CA ARG A 173 0.06 1.87 -2.29
C ARG A 173 -0.27 1.93 -0.80
N MET A 174 0.17 3.02 -0.20
CA MET A 174 -0.15 3.46 1.14
C MET A 174 -0.49 4.96 1.11
N SER A 175 -1.46 5.38 1.89
CA SER A 175 -1.73 6.81 2.08
C SER A 175 -0.78 7.43 3.11
N ALA A 176 -0.54 8.73 3.01
CA ALA A 176 0.24 9.46 4.00
C ALA A 176 -0.32 9.32 5.43
N ARG A 177 -1.66 9.18 5.58
CA ARG A 177 -2.31 8.96 6.88
C ARG A 177 -2.02 7.58 7.47
N GLU A 178 -2.05 6.54 6.63
CA GLU A 178 -1.68 5.19 7.07
C GLU A 178 -0.21 5.14 7.51
N LEU A 179 0.69 5.81 6.76
CA LEU A 179 2.09 5.93 7.16
C LEU A 179 2.24 6.61 8.53
N LYS A 180 1.46 7.67 8.79
CA LYS A 180 1.45 8.34 10.11
C LYS A 180 1.09 7.37 11.23
N GLY A 181 0.06 6.55 11.01
CA GLY A 181 -0.40 5.54 11.96
C GLY A 181 0.67 4.50 12.25
N GLU A 182 1.30 3.95 11.21
CA GLU A 182 2.38 2.96 11.36
C GLU A 182 3.60 3.55 12.08
N VAL A 183 4.00 4.77 11.74
CA VAL A 183 5.13 5.45 12.39
C VAL A 183 4.81 5.71 13.86
N ALA A 184 3.60 6.16 14.19
CA ALA A 184 3.19 6.39 15.57
C ALA A 184 3.18 5.08 16.39
N GLN A 185 2.73 3.99 15.79
CA GLN A 185 2.75 2.68 16.42
C GLN A 185 4.18 2.18 16.65
N ALA A 186 5.02 2.23 15.61
CA ALA A 186 6.44 1.87 15.70
C ALA A 186 7.17 2.68 16.78
N ARG A 187 6.84 3.97 16.92
CA ARG A 187 7.40 4.83 17.97
C ARG A 187 6.99 4.38 19.38
N LYS A 188 5.73 4.00 19.58
CA LYS A 188 5.25 3.45 20.87
C LYS A 188 5.93 2.12 21.20
N ASP A 189 6.08 1.26 20.20
CA ASP A 189 6.72 -0.05 20.37
C ASP A 189 8.21 0.12 20.72
N MET A 190 8.90 1.03 20.03
CA MET A 190 10.28 1.39 20.32
C MET A 190 10.45 1.88 21.77
N GLN A 191 9.59 2.80 22.25
CA GLN A 191 9.63 3.27 23.64
C GLN A 191 9.40 2.15 24.67
N THR A 192 8.55 1.18 24.33
CA THR A 192 8.29 0.03 25.21
C THR A 192 9.49 -0.92 25.28
N HIS A 193 10.16 -1.13 24.14
CA HIS A 193 11.36 -1.99 24.06
C HIS A 193 12.60 -1.39 24.73
N PHE A 194 12.76 -0.06 24.74
CA PHE A 194 13.88 0.61 25.41
C PHE A 194 13.71 0.76 26.94
N ARG A 195 12.52 0.50 27.48
CA ARG A 195 12.24 0.55 28.94
C ARG A 195 12.41 -0.79 29.67
N LYS A 196 12.84 -1.84 28.97
CA LYS A 196 13.23 -3.14 29.55
C LYS A 196 14.74 -3.33 29.45
#